data_AF-A0A9P3MBZ9-F1
#
_entry.id   AF-A0A9P3MBZ9-F1
#
_cell.length_a   1.000
_cell.length_b   1.000
_cell.length_c   1.000
_cell.angle_alpha   90.00
_cell.angle_beta   90.00
_cell.angle_gamma   90.00
#
_symmetry.space_group_name_H-M   'P 1'
#
loop_
_entity.id
_entity.type
_entity.pdbx_description
1 polymer ?
#
loop_
_entity_poly.entity_id
_entity_poly.type
_entity_poly.pdbx_seq_one_letter_code
_entity_poly.pdbx_strand_id
1 'polypeptide(L)'
;MDGFQTSLPPQFHESSLDIVTNSLPDKFTDPRGVYLESYGCQMNVNDLEVVLGILKSAGYHVARADRPEEARVILVNTCAIRDNAEAKVWHRLNYFKHVKRKWREKFVHSASAAAAAAAAAATASAASATGLPPGWLPPPPKVAVLGCMAERLKEQLVAGDSMVDVVCGPDAYRDLPRLLDEVEAGQPGVNTLLSLDETYADVSPVRIASNSISAFVTIMRGCDNMCSYCIVPFTRGRERSRPISSILGEIEVLAGQGVKEIYLLGQNVNSYRDTSEGSTFGPISNTLSSSAPPPPPPTPPPPPPPPTPPPPPPPPPPPPPPPPPPPPPPPPPPPPPPPPPPPPPPPPPPPPLTRT
;
A
#
# COMPACT_ATOMS: atom_id res chain seq x y z
N MET A 1 -24.03 -10.96 -22.61
CA MET A 1 -24.32 -10.37 -21.29
C MET A 1 -23.00 -9.85 -20.80
N ASP A 2 -22.63 -8.70 -21.36
CA ASP A 2 -21.26 -8.23 -21.42
C ASP A 2 -21.07 -7.17 -20.35
N GLY A 3 -20.03 -7.38 -19.54
CA GLY A 3 -19.64 -6.52 -18.45
C GLY A 3 -19.30 -5.13 -18.96
N PHE A 4 -19.89 -4.13 -18.30
CA PHE A 4 -19.62 -2.72 -18.53
C PHE A 4 -18.20 -2.41 -18.03
N GLN A 5 -17.23 -2.56 -18.93
CA GLN A 5 -15.85 -2.12 -18.75
C GLN A 5 -15.85 -0.58 -18.80
N THR A 6 -15.95 0.06 -17.63
CA THR A 6 -15.62 1.48 -17.52
C THR A 6 -14.10 1.59 -17.63
N SER A 7 -13.64 2.11 -18.75
CA SER A 7 -12.26 2.50 -18.99
C SER A 7 -11.82 3.47 -17.89
N LEU A 8 -10.91 3.01 -17.03
CA LEU A 8 -10.06 3.88 -16.21
C LEU A 8 -9.44 4.97 -17.11
N PRO A 9 -9.34 6.24 -16.65
CA PRO A 9 -8.57 7.24 -17.37
C PRO A 9 -7.12 6.77 -17.53
N PRO A 10 -6.43 7.22 -18.60
CA PRO A 10 -5.24 6.58 -19.13
C PRO A 10 -4.13 6.55 -18.08
N GLN A 11 -3.84 5.31 -17.68
CA GLN A 11 -2.53 4.71 -17.43
C GLN A 11 -1.45 5.68 -16.93
N PHE A 12 -1.03 5.46 -15.67
CA PHE A 12 0.36 5.67 -15.27
C PHE A 12 1.25 5.18 -16.41
N HIS A 13 2.09 6.07 -16.92
CA HIS A 13 2.98 5.79 -18.01
C HIS A 13 3.87 4.60 -17.64
N GLU A 14 3.58 3.45 -18.24
CA GLU A 14 4.53 2.36 -18.42
C GLU A 14 5.47 2.79 -19.55
N SER A 15 6.33 3.78 -19.28
CA SER A 15 7.37 4.18 -20.20
C SER A 15 8.72 4.10 -19.53
N SER A 16 9.55 3.25 -20.11
CA SER A 16 10.97 3.09 -19.87
C SER A 16 11.34 2.51 -18.51
N LEU A 17 11.22 1.17 -18.42
CA LEU A 17 12.30 0.34 -17.91
C LEU A 17 13.57 0.56 -18.76
N ASP A 18 14.10 1.79 -18.74
CA ASP A 18 15.52 1.95 -19.02
C ASP A 18 16.24 1.26 -17.87
N ILE A 19 17.32 0.56 -18.21
CA ILE A 19 18.18 -0.17 -17.28
C ILE A 19 18.83 0.87 -16.34
N VAL A 20 18.08 1.33 -15.34
CA VAL A 20 18.59 2.22 -14.31
C VAL A 20 19.25 1.31 -13.28
N THR A 21 20.57 1.43 -13.22
CA THR A 21 21.43 0.65 -12.35
C THR A 21 20.85 0.56 -10.93
N ASN A 22 20.86 -0.66 -10.38
CA ASN A 22 20.33 -1.06 -9.07
C ASN A 22 21.18 -0.53 -7.89
N SER A 23 21.71 0.68 -8.07
CA SER A 23 22.75 1.34 -7.28
C SER A 23 22.12 2.44 -6.46
N LEU A 24 22.32 2.38 -5.14
CA LEU A 24 21.95 3.43 -4.19
C LEU A 24 22.68 4.73 -4.54
N PRO A 25 22.07 5.92 -4.30
CA PRO A 25 22.74 7.20 -4.53
C PRO A 25 24.03 7.32 -3.70
N ASP A 26 25.03 8.04 -4.20
CA ASP A 26 26.30 8.28 -3.50
C ASP A 26 26.21 9.34 -2.40
N LYS A 27 25.18 10.21 -2.46
CA LYS A 27 24.88 11.22 -1.44
C LYS A 27 23.37 11.27 -1.21
N PHE A 28 22.93 10.98 0.00
CA PHE A 28 21.54 11.21 0.42
C PHE A 28 21.40 12.66 0.87
N THR A 29 20.45 13.39 0.31
CA THR A 29 20.37 14.85 0.50
C THR A 29 19.04 15.34 1.06
N ASP A 30 18.03 14.46 1.16
CA ASP A 30 16.68 14.86 1.54
C ASP A 30 16.18 14.10 2.79
N PRO A 31 16.35 14.67 4.00
CA PRO A 31 15.90 14.05 5.24
C PRO A 31 14.37 14.04 5.41
N ARG A 32 13.60 14.62 4.47
CA ARG A 32 12.14 14.75 4.57
C ARG A 32 11.40 14.25 3.33
N GLY A 33 12.12 13.63 2.39
CA GLY A 33 11.59 13.04 1.18
C GLY A 33 10.79 11.76 1.46
N VAL A 34 9.58 11.71 0.90
CA VAL A 34 8.64 10.60 1.03
C VAL A 34 8.39 9.95 -0.32
N TYR A 35 8.50 8.63 -0.37
CA TYR A 35 8.08 7.79 -1.50
C TYR A 35 6.76 7.11 -1.16
N LEU A 36 5.87 6.98 -2.16
CA LEU A 36 4.51 6.48 -1.97
C LEU A 36 4.20 5.34 -2.94
N GLU A 37 3.60 4.28 -2.43
CA GLU A 37 2.97 3.24 -3.23
C GLU A 37 1.57 2.97 -2.72
N SER A 38 0.61 2.77 -3.64
CA SER A 38 -0.76 2.43 -3.32
C SER A 38 -1.15 1.11 -3.97
N TYR A 39 -1.67 0.19 -3.16
CA TYR A 39 -2.20 -1.09 -3.58
C TYR A 39 -3.65 -1.21 -3.13
N GLY A 40 -4.61 -1.09 -4.04
CA GLY A 40 -6.01 -1.21 -3.64
C GLY A 40 -7.01 -0.61 -4.61
N CYS A 41 -7.94 0.18 -4.05
CA CYS A 41 -9.03 0.83 -4.76
C CYS A 41 -8.85 2.35 -4.84
N GLN A 42 -9.81 3.04 -5.45
CA GLN A 42 -9.80 4.50 -5.58
C GLN A 42 -9.69 5.21 -4.23
N MET A 43 -10.28 4.64 -3.16
CA MET A 43 -10.18 5.23 -1.83
C MET A 43 -8.75 5.20 -1.28
N ASN A 44 -7.94 4.18 -1.59
CA ASN A 44 -6.54 4.17 -1.19
C ASN A 44 -5.72 5.24 -1.92
N VAL A 45 -6.05 5.54 -3.19
CA VAL A 45 -5.43 6.64 -3.92
C VAL A 45 -5.78 7.98 -3.25
N ASN A 46 -7.06 8.19 -2.93
CA ASN A 46 -7.50 9.38 -2.21
C ASN A 46 -6.89 9.48 -0.79
N ASP A 47 -6.78 8.36 -0.08
CA ASP A 47 -6.15 8.30 1.24
C ASP A 47 -4.70 8.80 1.21
N LEU A 48 -3.95 8.55 0.12
CA LEU A 48 -2.60 9.09 0.00
C LEU A 48 -2.57 10.61 -0.13
N GLU A 49 -3.56 11.23 -0.78
CA GLU A 49 -3.64 12.71 -0.86
C GLU A 49 -3.88 13.32 0.53
N VAL A 50 -4.69 12.66 1.36
CA VAL A 50 -4.91 13.02 2.77
C VAL A 50 -3.62 12.84 3.58
N VAL A 51 -2.97 11.67 3.46
CA VAL A 51 -1.69 11.37 4.14
C VAL A 51 -0.63 12.40 3.77
N LEU A 52 -0.55 12.80 2.50
CA LEU A 52 0.36 13.84 2.06
C LEU A 52 0.03 15.21 2.65
N GLY A 53 -1.24 15.58 2.79
CA GLY A 53 -1.64 16.82 3.47
C GLY A 53 -1.15 16.87 4.93
N ILE A 54 -1.29 15.75 5.63
CA ILE A 54 -0.82 15.59 7.03
C ILE A 54 0.71 15.68 7.09
N LEU A 55 1.41 14.90 6.26
CA LEU A 55 2.87 14.86 6.23
C LEU A 55 3.49 16.19 5.80
N LYS A 56 2.88 16.89 4.84
CA LYS A 56 3.28 18.24 4.42
C LYS A 56 3.22 19.24 5.57
N SER A 57 2.17 19.16 6.38
CA SER A 57 2.03 20.01 7.57
C SER A 57 3.10 19.71 8.64
N ALA A 58 3.61 18.47 8.67
CA ALA A 58 4.74 18.05 9.49
C ALA A 58 6.12 18.31 8.83
N GLY A 59 6.17 19.00 7.69
CA GLY A 59 7.39 19.38 6.98
C GLY A 59 7.96 18.33 6.02
N TYR A 60 7.29 17.19 5.86
CA TYR A 60 7.65 16.20 4.85
C TYR A 60 7.22 16.64 3.45
N HIS A 61 7.88 16.12 2.42
CA HIS A 61 7.50 16.39 1.04
C HIS A 61 7.70 15.16 0.17
N VAL A 62 6.98 15.09 -0.95
CA VAL A 62 7.18 14.02 -1.93
C VAL A 62 8.60 14.14 -2.48
N ALA A 63 9.34 13.03 -2.46
CA ALA A 63 10.71 13.00 -2.94
C ALA A 63 10.76 13.36 -4.44
N ARG A 64 11.83 14.06 -4.86
CA ARG A 64 12.02 14.53 -6.25
C ARG A 64 12.29 13.42 -7.28
N ALA A 65 12.46 12.17 -6.83
CA ALA A 65 12.68 11.02 -7.67
C ALA A 65 11.74 9.91 -7.19
N ASP A 66 10.98 9.30 -8.10
CA ASP A 66 10.10 8.15 -7.85
C ASP A 66 10.89 6.86 -7.51
N ARG A 67 11.98 7.01 -6.76
CA ARG A 67 12.94 5.96 -6.42
C ARG A 67 12.88 5.72 -4.91
N PRO A 68 12.42 4.54 -4.47
CA PRO A 68 12.35 4.22 -3.05
C PRO A 68 13.73 4.24 -2.36
N GLU A 69 14.80 4.04 -3.12
CA GLU A 69 16.19 4.09 -2.64
C GLU A 69 16.65 5.46 -2.14
N GLU A 70 15.98 6.53 -2.58
CA GLU A 70 16.36 7.92 -2.31
C GLU A 70 15.46 8.57 -1.25
N ALA A 71 14.40 7.88 -0.82
CA ALA A 71 13.44 8.41 0.13
C ALA A 71 13.87 8.19 1.58
N ARG A 72 13.52 9.14 2.46
CA ARG A 72 13.65 8.97 3.91
C ARG A 72 12.59 8.02 4.46
N VAL A 73 11.38 8.14 3.92
CA VAL A 73 10.19 7.40 4.33
C VAL A 73 9.56 6.78 3.08
N ILE A 74 9.33 5.48 3.13
CA ILE A 74 8.63 4.69 2.12
C ILE A 74 7.25 4.37 2.69
N LEU A 75 6.20 4.94 2.12
CA LEU A 75 4.82 4.65 2.50
C LEU A 75 4.20 3.64 1.52
N VAL A 76 3.69 2.54 2.06
CA VAL A 76 2.95 1.53 1.32
C VAL A 76 1.50 1.56 1.82
N ASN A 77 0.61 2.23 1.09
CA ASN A 77 -0.82 2.25 1.41
C ASN A 77 -1.53 1.05 0.78
N THR A 78 -2.30 0.33 1.58
CA THR A 78 -2.76 -1.02 1.24
C THR A 78 -4.26 -1.23 1.47
N CYS A 79 -4.84 -2.16 0.70
CA CYS A 79 -6.22 -2.61 0.84
C CYS A 79 -6.25 -4.07 1.30
N ALA A 80 -7.16 -4.41 2.21
CA ALA A 80 -7.32 -5.77 2.75
C ALA A 80 -8.39 -6.60 2.02
N ILE A 81 -9.03 -6.03 1.00
CA ILE A 81 -10.28 -6.53 0.41
C ILE A 81 -10.03 -7.26 -0.93
N ARG A 82 -8.97 -6.91 -1.66
CA ARG A 82 -8.70 -7.50 -2.98
C ARG A 82 -7.77 -8.70 -2.87
N ASP A 83 -8.21 -9.84 -3.39
CA ASP A 83 -7.36 -11.01 -3.59
C ASP A 83 -6.12 -10.62 -4.42
N ASN A 84 -4.95 -11.16 -4.07
CA ASN A 84 -3.61 -10.80 -4.56
C ASN A 84 -2.99 -9.47 -4.09
N ALA A 85 -3.72 -8.56 -3.42
CA ALA A 85 -3.11 -7.35 -2.88
C ALA A 85 -2.08 -7.68 -1.79
N GLU A 86 -2.40 -8.63 -0.92
CA GLU A 86 -1.53 -9.06 0.16
C GLU A 86 -0.20 -9.65 -0.33
N ALA A 87 -0.25 -10.61 -1.26
CA ALA A 87 0.95 -11.22 -1.83
C ALA A 87 1.88 -10.20 -2.51
N LYS A 88 1.30 -9.21 -3.20
CA LYS A 88 2.05 -8.11 -3.82
C LYS A 88 2.76 -7.25 -2.78
N VAL A 89 2.05 -6.90 -1.70
CA VAL A 89 2.63 -6.11 -0.60
C VAL A 89 3.77 -6.87 0.06
N TRP A 90 3.61 -8.16 0.38
CA TRP A 90 4.70 -8.96 0.95
C TRP A 90 5.93 -9.05 0.04
N HIS A 91 5.73 -9.26 -1.25
CA HIS A 91 6.83 -9.25 -2.22
C HIS A 91 7.53 -7.88 -2.26
N ARG A 92 6.76 -6.79 -2.21
CA ARG A 92 7.30 -5.44 -2.24
C ARG A 92 8.05 -5.07 -0.96
N LEU A 93 7.51 -5.45 0.20
CA LEU A 93 8.19 -5.36 1.47
C LEU A 93 9.55 -6.08 1.40
N ASN A 94 9.57 -7.33 0.92
CA ASN A 94 10.84 -8.07 0.75
C ASN A 94 11.86 -7.30 -0.10
N TYR A 95 11.45 -6.63 -1.17
CA TYR A 95 12.33 -5.74 -1.91
C TYR A 95 12.86 -4.58 -1.05
N PHE A 96 12.02 -3.91 -0.26
CA PHE A 96 12.47 -2.85 0.66
C PHE A 96 13.42 -3.38 1.75
N LYS A 97 13.30 -4.64 2.19
CA LYS A 97 14.30 -5.30 3.06
C LYS A 97 15.68 -5.31 2.40
N HIS A 98 15.73 -5.61 1.11
CA HIS A 98 16.96 -5.61 0.32
C HIS A 98 17.52 -4.19 0.18
N VAL A 99 16.67 -3.19 -0.08
CA VAL A 99 17.06 -1.78 -0.11
C VAL A 99 17.68 -1.35 1.23
N LYS A 100 17.00 -1.63 2.35
CA LYS A 100 17.46 -1.30 3.70
C LYS A 100 18.78 -2.00 4.04
N ARG A 101 18.94 -3.27 3.63
CA ARG A 101 20.19 -4.04 3.82
C ARG A 101 21.33 -3.46 3.01
N LYS A 102 21.14 -3.21 1.70
CA LYS A 102 22.15 -2.56 0.84
C LYS A 102 22.53 -1.19 1.38
N TRP A 103 21.55 -0.45 1.91
CA TRP A 103 21.77 0.86 2.52
C TRP A 103 22.70 0.72 3.73
N ARG A 104 22.43 -0.24 4.63
CA ARG A 104 23.32 -0.57 5.74
C ARG A 104 24.71 -1.01 5.24
N GLU A 105 24.81 -1.88 4.24
CA GLU A 105 26.11 -2.32 3.71
C GLU A 105 26.93 -1.14 3.16
N LYS A 106 26.32 -0.29 2.32
CA LYS A 106 27.00 0.86 1.71
C LYS A 106 27.46 1.87 2.77
N PHE A 107 26.61 2.14 3.76
CA PHE A 107 26.84 3.21 4.73
C PHE A 107 27.50 2.77 6.03
N VAL A 108 27.44 1.50 6.44
CA VAL A 108 28.21 0.94 7.58
C VAL A 108 29.71 0.92 7.27
N HIS A 109 30.10 0.59 6.03
CA HIS A 109 31.51 0.73 5.61
C HIS A 109 31.95 2.20 5.54
N SER A 110 31.04 3.12 5.22
CA SER A 110 31.32 4.56 5.28
C SER A 110 31.29 5.12 6.70
N ALA A 111 30.57 4.50 7.64
CA ALA A 111 30.44 4.94 9.03
C ALA A 111 31.74 4.77 9.81
N SER A 112 32.54 3.73 9.53
CA SER A 112 33.89 3.62 10.13
C SER A 112 34.83 4.71 9.60
N ALA A 113 34.73 5.05 8.31
CA ALA A 113 35.50 6.13 7.69
C ALA A 113 35.02 7.53 8.10
N ALA A 114 33.71 7.73 8.26
CA ALA A 114 33.09 8.98 8.64
C ALA A 114 33.17 9.24 10.15
N ALA A 115 33.12 8.20 11.00
CA ALA A 115 33.45 8.35 12.43
C ALA A 115 34.93 8.73 12.61
N ALA A 116 35.84 8.15 11.81
CA ALA A 116 37.25 8.57 11.77
C ALA A 116 37.43 10.00 11.24
N ALA A 117 36.65 10.41 10.22
CA ALA A 117 36.69 11.77 9.68
C ALA A 117 36.01 12.82 10.57
N ALA A 118 34.92 12.48 11.27
CA ALA A 118 34.24 13.34 12.23
C ALA A 118 35.08 13.57 13.49
N ALA A 119 35.81 12.54 13.95
CA ALA A 119 36.84 12.69 14.98
C ALA A 119 37.97 13.65 14.57
N ALA A 120 38.28 13.73 13.27
CA ALA A 120 39.26 14.68 12.71
C ALA A 120 38.67 16.08 12.42
N ALA A 121 37.36 16.21 12.20
CA ALA A 121 36.68 17.44 11.80
C ALA A 121 36.05 18.24 12.95
N ALA A 122 36.20 17.77 14.20
CA ALA A 122 35.67 18.42 15.41
C ALA A 122 36.22 19.84 15.71
N THR A 123 36.99 20.44 14.80
CA THR A 123 37.54 21.80 14.91
C THR A 123 37.00 22.81 13.89
N ALA A 124 35.93 22.52 13.13
CA ALA A 124 35.37 23.48 12.18
C ALA A 124 33.86 23.69 12.34
N SER A 125 33.48 24.81 12.94
CA SER A 125 32.12 25.35 12.93
C SER A 125 31.81 25.92 11.54
N ALA A 126 30.93 25.27 10.79
CA ALA A 126 30.24 25.86 9.65
C ALA A 126 28.89 25.16 9.43
N ALA A 127 27.80 25.90 9.60
CA ALA A 127 26.47 25.48 9.21
C ALA A 127 26.39 25.39 7.67
N SER A 128 26.17 24.18 7.16
CA SER A 128 25.96 23.90 5.73
C SER A 128 24.53 24.25 5.32
N ALA A 129 24.34 24.65 4.06
CA ALA A 129 23.07 25.00 3.41
C ALA A 129 22.00 23.88 3.41
N THR A 130 22.36 22.68 3.87
CA THR A 130 21.47 21.52 4.03
C THR A 130 20.94 21.33 5.45
N GLY A 131 21.36 22.15 6.42
CA GLY A 131 20.93 22.02 7.84
C GLY A 131 21.43 20.74 8.54
N LEU A 132 22.29 19.94 7.91
CA LEU A 132 22.82 18.69 8.44
C LEU A 132 24.26 18.89 8.97
N PRO A 133 24.61 18.30 10.13
CA PRO A 133 25.95 18.45 10.70
C PRO A 133 27.04 17.73 9.87
N PRO A 134 28.30 18.21 9.88
CA PRO A 134 29.41 17.55 9.19
C PRO A 134 29.61 16.12 9.74
N GLY A 135 29.63 15.12 8.86
CA GLY A 135 29.78 13.71 9.26
C GLY A 135 28.49 12.99 9.65
N TRP A 136 27.31 13.62 9.51
CA TRP A 136 26.03 12.93 9.67
C TRP A 136 25.86 11.85 8.59
N LEU A 137 25.78 10.59 9.02
CA LEU A 137 25.24 9.55 8.16
C LEU A 137 23.72 9.59 8.23
N PRO A 138 23.02 9.50 7.09
CA PRO A 138 21.59 9.30 7.13
C PRO A 138 21.28 7.99 7.87
N PRO A 139 20.16 7.85 8.56
CA PRO A 139 19.67 6.54 8.95
C PRO A 139 19.07 5.82 7.71
N PRO A 140 18.91 4.48 7.75
CA PRO A 140 18.20 3.77 6.70
C PRO A 140 16.77 4.30 6.49
N PRO A 141 16.19 4.11 5.30
CA PRO A 141 14.81 4.49 5.05
C PRO A 141 13.85 3.78 6.02
N LYS A 142 12.84 4.52 6.47
CA LYS A 142 11.72 3.97 7.24
C LYS A 142 10.68 3.40 6.29
N VAL A 143 10.21 2.19 6.56
CA VAL A 143 9.13 1.55 5.78
C VAL A 143 7.86 1.60 6.62
N ALA A 144 6.83 2.28 6.11
CA ALA A 144 5.52 2.36 6.74
C ALA A 144 4.47 1.63 5.91
N VAL A 145 3.68 0.77 6.55
CA VAL A 145 2.50 0.14 5.93
C VAL A 145 1.25 0.82 6.47
N LEU A 146 0.44 1.36 5.55
CA LEU A 146 -0.77 2.11 5.85
C LEU A 146 -2.02 1.38 5.35
N GLY A 147 -3.18 1.75 5.89
CA GLY A 147 -4.49 1.39 5.34
C GLY A 147 -5.04 0.07 5.90
N CYS A 148 -5.94 -0.57 5.15
CA CYS A 148 -6.75 -1.67 5.70
C CYS A 148 -5.93 -2.93 6.02
N MET A 149 -4.85 -3.24 5.27
CA MET A 149 -4.01 -4.39 5.65
C MET A 149 -3.21 -4.09 6.91
N ALA A 150 -2.84 -2.83 7.15
CA ALA A 150 -2.14 -2.44 8.37
C ALA A 150 -2.95 -2.83 9.61
N GLU A 151 -4.28 -2.62 9.58
CA GLU A 151 -5.13 -3.08 10.68
C GLU A 151 -5.35 -4.60 10.69
N ARG A 152 -5.61 -5.22 9.54
CA ARG A 152 -5.90 -6.66 9.50
C ARG A 152 -4.70 -7.55 9.85
N LEU A 153 -3.49 -7.14 9.46
CA LEU A 153 -2.26 -7.95 9.54
C LEU A 153 -1.24 -7.38 10.53
N LYS A 154 -1.67 -6.52 11.45
CA LYS A 154 -0.77 -5.82 12.40
C LYS A 154 0.17 -6.77 13.14
N GLU A 155 -0.29 -7.94 13.58
CA GLU A 155 0.54 -8.88 14.32
C GLU A 155 1.70 -9.42 13.45
N GLN A 156 1.43 -9.66 12.16
CA GLN A 156 2.45 -10.12 11.22
C GLN A 156 3.39 -8.98 10.81
N LEU A 157 2.85 -7.77 10.65
CA LEU A 157 3.61 -6.58 10.28
C LEU A 157 4.46 -6.01 11.43
N VAL A 158 4.20 -6.39 12.68
CA VAL A 158 4.96 -5.94 13.87
C VAL A 158 5.88 -7.05 14.43
N ALA A 159 5.76 -8.28 13.92
CA ALA A 159 6.62 -9.40 14.34
C ALA A 159 8.12 -9.05 14.21
N GLY A 160 9.00 -9.64 15.03
CA GLY A 160 10.42 -9.24 15.13
C GLY A 160 11.29 -9.41 13.86
N ASP A 161 10.86 -10.18 12.86
CA ASP A 161 11.47 -10.25 11.52
C ASP A 161 10.82 -9.26 10.51
N SER A 162 9.74 -8.60 10.92
CA SER A 162 9.09 -7.61 10.08
C SER A 162 10.05 -6.45 9.82
N MET A 163 10.14 -6.10 8.55
CA MET A 163 10.93 -4.99 8.05
C MET A 163 10.19 -3.65 8.10
N VAL A 164 8.95 -3.67 8.57
CA VAL A 164 8.06 -2.52 8.68
C VAL A 164 8.37 -1.77 9.97
N ASP A 165 8.71 -0.50 9.84
CA ASP A 165 9.00 0.37 10.97
C ASP A 165 7.72 1.01 11.54
N VAL A 166 6.76 1.33 10.67
CA VAL A 166 5.48 1.95 11.04
C VAL A 166 4.28 1.17 10.50
N VAL A 167 3.29 0.90 11.34
CA VAL A 167 2.00 0.30 10.94
C VAL A 167 0.87 1.25 11.33
N CYS A 168 0.15 1.78 10.34
CA CYS A 168 -0.88 2.79 10.55
C CYS A 168 -2.21 2.40 9.91
N GLY A 169 -3.26 2.27 10.72
CA GLY A 169 -4.61 1.98 10.24
C GLY A 169 -5.25 3.17 9.50
N PRO A 170 -6.39 2.93 8.83
CA PRO A 170 -7.02 3.94 7.96
C PRO A 170 -7.64 5.14 8.70
N ASP A 171 -7.89 5.00 10.01
CA ASP A 171 -8.43 6.06 10.87
C ASP A 171 -7.33 6.73 11.73
N ALA A 172 -6.05 6.40 11.51
CA ALA A 172 -4.93 6.86 12.32
C ALA A 172 -3.91 7.73 11.57
N TYR A 173 -4.19 8.19 10.33
CA TYR A 173 -3.20 8.89 9.51
C TYR A 173 -2.69 10.19 10.14
N ARG A 174 -3.47 10.87 10.98
CA ARG A 174 -3.00 12.08 11.72
C ARG A 174 -1.85 11.79 12.66
N ASP A 175 -1.78 10.55 13.12
CA ASP A 175 -0.79 10.10 14.07
C ASP A 175 0.54 9.75 13.39
N LEU A 176 0.54 9.66 12.06
CA LEU A 176 1.70 9.26 11.26
C LEU A 176 2.96 10.08 11.56
N PRO A 177 2.92 11.43 11.73
CA PRO A 177 4.09 12.19 12.14
C PRO A 177 4.66 11.73 13.49
N ARG A 178 3.79 11.53 14.50
CA ARG A 178 4.21 11.03 15.83
C ARG A 178 4.83 9.64 15.71
N LEU A 179 4.21 8.72 14.97
CA LEU A 179 4.73 7.37 14.76
C LEU A 179 6.10 7.36 14.07
N LEU A 180 6.31 8.26 13.10
CA LEU A 180 7.61 8.41 12.45
C LEU A 180 8.68 8.91 13.42
N ASP A 181 8.35 9.82 14.33
CA ASP A 181 9.26 10.32 15.37
C ASP A 181 9.58 9.24 16.42
N GLU A 182 8.60 8.43 16.81
CA GLU A 182 8.80 7.30 17.74
C GLU A 182 9.78 6.27 17.19
N VAL A 183 9.64 5.92 15.92
CA VAL A 183 10.60 5.04 15.23
C VAL A 183 11.99 5.66 15.18
N GLU A 184 12.10 6.98 15.06
CA GLU A 184 13.41 7.64 15.14
C GLU A 184 14.04 7.48 16.53
N ALA A 185 13.21 7.52 17.57
CA ALA A 185 13.63 7.30 18.96
C ALA A 185 13.84 5.81 19.30
N GLY A 186 13.68 4.90 18.33
CA GLY A 186 13.85 3.45 18.53
C GLY A 186 12.65 2.75 19.18
N GLN A 187 11.49 3.39 19.19
CA GLN A 187 10.22 2.81 19.65
C GLN A 187 9.40 2.26 18.47
N PRO A 188 8.53 1.26 18.68
CA PRO A 188 7.65 0.75 17.62
C PRO A 188 6.57 1.78 17.27
N GLY A 189 6.43 2.14 16.00
CA GLY A 189 5.39 3.05 15.52
C GLY A 189 4.13 2.30 15.07
N VAL A 190 3.21 2.01 15.97
CA VAL A 190 1.97 1.27 15.63
C VAL A 190 0.73 2.03 16.12
N ASN A 191 -0.18 2.35 15.21
CA ASN A 191 -1.53 2.76 15.55
C ASN A 191 -2.51 2.27 14.50
N THR A 192 -3.37 1.33 14.87
CA THR A 192 -4.41 0.79 13.99
C THR A 192 -5.80 0.93 14.59
N LEU A 193 -5.94 1.77 15.62
CA LEU A 193 -7.21 2.00 16.30
C LEU A 193 -8.21 2.65 15.34
N LEU A 194 -9.43 2.13 15.35
CA LEU A 194 -10.53 2.67 14.58
C LEU A 194 -11.24 3.75 15.40
N SER A 195 -11.41 4.93 14.80
CA SER A 195 -12.09 6.07 15.44
C SER A 195 -13.60 6.00 15.17
N LEU A 196 -14.40 6.60 16.04
CA LEU A 196 -15.85 6.71 15.87
C LEU A 196 -16.27 7.96 15.08
N ASP A 197 -15.37 8.92 14.90
CA ASP A 197 -15.64 10.27 14.41
C ASP A 197 -14.70 10.74 13.29
N GLU A 198 -13.57 10.07 13.06
CA GLU A 198 -12.58 10.50 12.07
C GLU A 198 -13.09 10.38 10.63
N THR A 199 -12.99 11.50 9.92
CA THR A 199 -13.38 11.64 8.51
C THR A 199 -12.36 12.40 7.67
N TYR A 200 -11.35 13.00 8.32
CA TYR A 200 -10.35 13.91 7.73
C TYR A 200 -10.94 15.18 7.09
N ALA A 201 -12.10 15.63 7.59
CA ALA A 201 -12.84 16.77 7.03
C ALA A 201 -12.05 18.10 7.00
N ASP A 202 -11.13 18.28 7.93
CA ASP A 202 -10.29 19.47 8.11
C ASP A 202 -8.89 19.34 7.47
N VAL A 203 -8.57 18.18 6.87
CA VAL A 203 -7.29 18.01 6.16
C VAL A 203 -7.43 18.52 4.74
N SER A 204 -6.57 19.46 4.34
CA SER A 204 -6.45 19.87 2.94
C SER A 204 -5.61 18.84 2.17
N PRO A 205 -6.20 18.05 1.25
CA PRO A 205 -5.47 17.00 0.54
C PRO A 205 -4.45 17.60 -0.44
N VAL A 206 -3.32 16.91 -0.61
CA VAL A 206 -2.29 17.26 -1.60
C VAL A 206 -2.45 16.34 -2.81
N ARG A 207 -2.80 16.93 -3.96
CA ARG A 207 -3.04 16.19 -5.21
C ARG A 207 -1.77 15.50 -5.69
N ILE A 208 -1.89 14.20 -5.96
CA ILE A 208 -0.80 13.41 -6.56
C ILE A 208 -0.76 13.62 -8.08
N ALA A 209 -1.93 13.69 -8.72
CA ALA A 209 -2.07 13.99 -10.14
C ALA A 209 -2.45 15.46 -10.34
N SER A 210 -1.44 16.34 -10.45
CA SER A 210 -1.63 17.80 -10.56
C SER A 210 -2.35 18.26 -11.83
N ASN A 211 -2.35 17.44 -12.89
CA ASN A 211 -2.91 17.79 -14.22
C ASN A 211 -4.15 16.97 -14.59
N SER A 212 -4.79 16.32 -13.62
CA SER A 212 -6.00 15.54 -13.89
C SER A 212 -7.23 16.45 -14.00
N ILE A 213 -8.05 16.24 -15.03
CA ILE A 213 -9.36 16.90 -15.17
C ILE A 213 -10.40 16.34 -14.20
N SER A 214 -10.11 15.20 -13.55
CA SER A 214 -10.99 14.56 -12.59
C SER A 214 -10.32 14.36 -11.22
N ALA A 215 -11.12 14.38 -10.17
CA ALA A 215 -10.68 14.16 -8.79
C ALA A 215 -11.62 13.25 -8.01
N PHE A 216 -11.04 12.54 -7.04
CA PHE A 216 -11.79 11.79 -6.05
C PHE A 216 -12.05 12.69 -4.83
N VAL A 217 -13.25 12.59 -4.26
CA VAL A 217 -13.61 13.28 -3.01
C VAL A 217 -14.25 12.26 -2.09
N THR A 218 -13.58 11.95 -0.97
CA THR A 218 -14.15 11.02 0.01
C THR A 218 -15.21 11.73 0.85
N ILE A 219 -16.45 11.26 0.76
CA ILE A 219 -17.61 11.83 1.47
C ILE A 219 -17.97 11.05 2.74
N MET A 220 -17.49 9.81 2.87
CA MET A 220 -17.76 8.97 4.03
C MET A 220 -16.71 7.88 4.19
N ARG A 221 -16.57 7.36 5.41
CA ARG A 221 -15.68 6.25 5.75
C ARG A 221 -16.43 5.20 6.57
N GLY A 222 -15.95 3.96 6.50
CA GLY A 222 -16.55 2.85 7.24
C GLY A 222 -17.87 2.38 6.66
N CYS A 223 -18.44 1.33 7.25
CA CYS A 223 -19.70 0.74 6.78
C CYS A 223 -20.37 -0.04 7.91
N ASP A 224 -21.68 0.18 8.09
CA ASP A 224 -22.47 -0.53 9.11
C ASP A 224 -23.16 -1.81 8.57
N ASN A 225 -23.02 -2.09 7.28
CA ASN A 225 -23.57 -3.30 6.68
C ASN A 225 -22.73 -4.54 7.05
N MET A 226 -23.39 -5.54 7.64
CA MET A 226 -22.78 -6.83 8.01
C MET A 226 -22.95 -7.87 6.89
N CYS A 227 -22.42 -7.56 5.71
CA CYS A 227 -22.43 -8.50 4.58
C CYS A 227 -21.53 -9.70 4.88
N SER A 228 -21.98 -10.91 4.52
CA SER A 228 -21.28 -12.18 4.80
C SER A 228 -19.85 -12.28 4.25
N TYR A 229 -19.52 -11.47 3.25
CA TYR A 229 -18.23 -11.48 2.55
C TYR A 229 -17.37 -10.23 2.85
N CYS A 230 -17.89 -9.24 3.58
CA CYS A 230 -17.27 -7.92 3.65
C CYS A 230 -16.45 -7.72 4.94
N ILE A 231 -15.17 -7.42 4.77
CA ILE A 231 -14.24 -7.15 5.88
C ILE A 231 -14.23 -5.67 6.34
N VAL A 232 -14.92 -4.79 5.61
CA VAL A 232 -14.89 -3.34 5.83
C VAL A 232 -15.27 -2.92 7.26
N PRO A 233 -16.34 -3.45 7.89
CA PRO A 233 -16.71 -3.03 9.25
C PRO A 233 -15.58 -3.23 10.27
N PHE A 234 -14.72 -4.23 10.04
CA PHE A 234 -13.60 -4.56 10.92
C PHE A 234 -12.30 -3.84 10.58
N THR A 235 -12.18 -3.26 9.38
CA THR A 235 -10.93 -2.65 8.91
C THR A 235 -11.03 -1.14 8.71
N ARG A 236 -12.24 -0.58 8.60
CA ARG A 236 -12.49 0.87 8.51
C ARG A 236 -13.49 1.37 9.54
N GLY A 237 -14.03 0.48 10.39
CA GLY A 237 -14.96 0.84 11.46
C GLY A 237 -16.37 1.15 10.97
N ARG A 238 -17.13 1.77 11.88
CA ARG A 238 -18.52 2.18 11.67
C ARG A 238 -18.64 3.26 10.61
N GLU A 239 -19.83 3.36 10.03
CA GLU A 239 -20.14 4.36 9.03
C GLU A 239 -20.06 5.78 9.62
N ARG A 240 -19.33 6.66 8.93
CA ARG A 240 -19.11 8.06 9.30
C ARG A 240 -19.21 8.91 8.05
N SER A 241 -20.16 9.85 8.05
CA SER A 241 -20.33 10.79 6.94
C SER A 241 -19.57 12.08 7.24
N ARG A 242 -18.88 12.60 6.23
CA ARG A 242 -18.22 13.90 6.29
C ARG A 242 -19.26 15.03 6.17
N PRO A 243 -19.14 16.13 6.92
CA PRO A 243 -20.03 17.28 6.78
C PRO A 243 -20.10 17.81 5.34
N ILE A 244 -21.29 18.18 4.87
CA ILE A 244 -21.53 18.65 3.51
C ILE A 244 -20.76 19.94 3.22
N SER A 245 -20.65 20.82 4.21
CA SER A 245 -19.88 22.07 4.12
C SER A 245 -18.41 21.80 3.82
N SER A 246 -17.83 20.79 4.46
CA SER A 246 -16.44 20.37 4.23
C SER A 246 -16.26 19.74 2.83
N ILE A 247 -17.22 18.94 2.37
CA ILE A 247 -17.21 18.35 1.02
C ILE A 247 -17.28 19.46 -0.04
N LEU A 248 -18.21 20.40 0.11
CA LEU A 248 -18.38 21.53 -0.80
C LEU A 248 -17.14 22.42 -0.84
N GLY A 249 -16.52 22.70 0.31
CA GLY A 249 -15.28 23.46 0.37
C GLY A 249 -14.12 22.78 -0.38
N GLU A 250 -13.99 21.45 -0.29
CA GLU A 250 -12.99 20.71 -1.07
C GLU A 250 -13.28 20.76 -2.57
N ILE A 251 -14.54 20.58 -2.97
CA ILE A 251 -14.95 20.66 -4.38
C ILE A 251 -14.69 22.06 -4.95
N GLU A 252 -14.93 23.12 -4.19
CA GLU A 252 -14.66 24.50 -4.61
C GLU A 252 -13.16 24.73 -4.86
N VAL A 253 -12.31 24.24 -3.95
CA VAL A 253 -10.85 24.30 -4.13
C VAL A 253 -10.42 23.52 -5.39
N LEU A 254 -10.98 22.32 -5.61
CA LEU A 254 -10.67 21.50 -6.79
C LEU A 254 -11.14 22.16 -8.09
N ALA A 255 -12.32 22.76 -8.10
CA ALA A 255 -12.83 23.53 -9.23
C ALA A 255 -11.92 24.73 -9.55
N GLY A 256 -11.43 25.44 -8.53
CA GLY A 256 -10.44 26.52 -8.68
C GLY A 256 -9.10 26.04 -9.25
N GLN A 257 -8.75 24.76 -9.07
CA GLN A 257 -7.57 24.13 -9.66
C GLN A 257 -7.80 23.58 -11.08
N GLY A 258 -9.00 23.78 -11.65
CA GLY A 258 -9.32 23.37 -13.02
C GLY A 258 -9.86 21.94 -13.14
N VAL A 259 -10.19 21.29 -12.02
CA VAL A 259 -10.92 20.00 -12.03
C VAL A 259 -12.33 20.23 -12.55
N LYS A 260 -12.77 19.37 -13.48
CA LYS A 260 -14.07 19.43 -14.15
C LYS A 260 -14.99 18.26 -13.81
N GLU A 261 -14.44 17.18 -13.26
CA GLU A 261 -15.18 15.96 -12.92
C GLU A 261 -14.85 15.52 -11.49
N ILE A 262 -15.89 15.27 -10.69
CA ILE A 262 -15.76 14.84 -9.30
C ILE A 262 -16.37 13.46 -9.13
N TYR A 263 -15.60 12.55 -8.54
CA TYR A 263 -16.04 11.21 -8.15
C TYR A 263 -16.17 11.15 -6.64
N LEU A 264 -17.40 11.05 -6.15
CA LEU A 264 -17.65 10.89 -4.72
C LEU A 264 -17.31 9.46 -4.28
N LEU A 265 -16.43 9.33 -3.30
CA LEU A 265 -15.98 8.06 -2.76
C LEU A 265 -16.58 7.78 -1.38
N GLY A 266 -17.00 6.54 -1.19
CA GLY A 266 -17.49 6.00 0.07
C GLY A 266 -17.60 4.49 -0.01
N GLN A 267 -17.54 3.79 1.12
CA GLN A 267 -17.83 2.35 1.17
C GLN A 267 -19.27 2.06 0.73
N ASN A 268 -20.20 2.92 1.13
CA ASN A 268 -21.63 2.80 0.86
C ASN A 268 -22.23 4.19 0.64
N VAL A 269 -21.94 4.80 -0.50
CA VAL A 269 -22.37 6.18 -0.83
C VAL A 269 -23.87 6.41 -0.71
N ASN A 270 -24.68 5.36 -0.83
CA ASN A 270 -26.14 5.42 -0.69
C ASN A 270 -26.60 5.71 0.74
N SER A 271 -25.75 5.46 1.74
CA SER A 271 -26.09 5.67 3.16
C SER A 271 -25.51 6.95 3.74
N TYR A 272 -24.82 7.75 2.94
CA TYR A 272 -24.33 9.06 3.37
C TYR A 272 -25.45 9.88 4.02
N ARG A 273 -25.13 10.41 5.20
CA ARG A 273 -26.01 11.25 6.00
C ARG A 273 -25.18 12.21 6.83
N ASP A 274 -25.21 13.48 6.48
CA ASP A 274 -24.65 14.52 7.32
C ASP A 274 -25.52 14.73 8.58
N THR A 275 -24.91 14.60 9.75
CA THR A 275 -25.54 14.84 11.06
C THR A 275 -24.96 16.05 11.78
N SER A 276 -24.03 16.79 11.15
CA SER A 276 -23.32 17.91 11.77
C SER A 276 -24.21 19.13 12.01
N GLU A 277 -25.29 19.28 11.23
CA GLU A 277 -26.35 20.23 11.50
C GLU A 277 -27.67 19.46 11.70
N GLY A 278 -28.46 19.80 12.72
CA GLY A 278 -29.73 19.12 13.06
C GLY A 278 -30.86 19.27 12.03
N SER A 279 -30.53 19.40 10.74
CA SER A 279 -31.46 19.55 9.63
C SER A 279 -31.37 18.35 8.70
N THR A 280 -32.52 17.75 8.43
CA THR A 280 -32.72 16.62 7.53
C THR A 280 -32.40 17.03 6.09
N PHE A 281 -31.14 16.95 5.67
CA PHE A 281 -30.78 17.10 4.26
C PHE A 281 -31.07 15.78 3.52
N GLY A 282 -31.85 15.89 2.44
CA GLY A 282 -32.14 14.77 1.53
C GLY A 282 -30.90 14.30 0.75
N PRO A 283 -31.06 13.39 -0.23
CA PRO A 283 -29.93 12.81 -0.97
C PRO A 283 -29.03 13.88 -1.60
N ILE A 284 -27.70 13.72 -1.42
CA ILE A 284 -26.61 14.66 -1.77
C ILE A 284 -26.73 15.24 -3.19
N SER A 285 -27.30 14.47 -4.10
CA SER A 285 -27.51 14.83 -5.51
C SER A 285 -28.19 16.20 -5.69
N ASN A 286 -29.15 16.56 -4.82
CA ASN A 286 -29.89 17.81 -4.95
C ASN A 286 -29.12 19.04 -4.45
N THR A 287 -28.19 18.89 -3.51
CA THR A 287 -27.43 20.00 -2.91
C THR A 287 -26.18 20.35 -3.72
N LEU A 288 -25.57 19.37 -4.39
CA LEU A 288 -24.40 19.61 -5.25
C LEU A 288 -24.74 20.37 -6.53
N SER A 289 -25.99 20.25 -7.02
CA SER A 289 -26.42 20.88 -8.27
C SER A 289 -26.57 22.42 -8.17
N SER A 290 -26.77 22.96 -6.97
CA SER A 290 -26.99 24.40 -6.75
C SER A 290 -25.70 25.21 -6.53
N SER A 291 -24.56 24.56 -6.32
CA SER A 291 -23.25 25.22 -6.11
C SER A 291 -22.38 25.25 -7.38
N ALA A 292 -22.78 24.55 -8.44
CA ALA A 292 -22.07 24.56 -9.72
C ALA A 292 -22.57 25.71 -10.62
N PRO A 293 -21.69 26.44 -11.33
CA PRO A 293 -22.11 27.38 -12.36
C PRO A 293 -22.91 26.63 -13.46
N PRO A 294 -23.95 27.25 -14.05
CA PRO A 294 -24.79 26.58 -15.03
C PRO A 294 -23.94 26.13 -16.24
N PRO A 295 -24.11 24.88 -16.71
CA PRO A 295 -23.37 24.40 -17.87
C PRO A 295 -23.71 25.24 -19.11
N PRO A 296 -22.77 25.45 -20.04
CA PRO A 296 -23.09 26.07 -21.32
C PRO A 296 -24.17 25.25 -22.05
N PRO A 297 -25.05 25.91 -22.83
CA PRO A 297 -26.15 25.22 -23.52
C PRO A 297 -25.59 24.09 -24.39
N PRO A 298 -26.23 22.89 -24.37
CA PRO A 298 -25.75 21.76 -25.13
C PRO A 298 -25.77 22.08 -26.63
N THR A 299 -24.66 21.82 -27.30
CA THR A 299 -24.63 21.80 -28.76
C THR A 299 -25.58 20.72 -29.28
N PRO A 300 -26.38 20.99 -30.33
CA PRO A 300 -27.30 20.00 -30.87
C PRO A 300 -26.54 18.73 -31.26
N PRO A 301 -27.06 17.54 -30.92
CA PRO A 301 -26.37 16.30 -31.21
C PRO A 301 -26.24 16.11 -32.72
N PRO A 302 -25.11 15.55 -33.20
CA PRO A 302 -24.99 15.17 -34.60
C PRO A 302 -26.06 14.11 -34.95
N PRO A 303 -26.51 14.04 -36.22
CA PRO A 303 -27.47 13.05 -36.64
C PRO A 303 -26.97 11.63 -36.33
N PRO A 304 -27.87 10.70 -35.96
CA PRO A 304 -27.47 9.35 -35.60
C PRO A 304 -26.78 8.66 -36.78
N PRO A 305 -25.71 7.90 -36.55
CA PRO A 305 -25.07 7.11 -37.60
C PRO A 305 -26.05 6.06 -38.14
N PRO A 306 -25.90 5.63 -39.40
CA PRO A 306 -26.73 4.57 -39.96
C PRO A 306 -26.61 3.30 -39.11
N PRO A 307 -27.69 2.49 -39.02
CA PRO A 307 -27.68 1.27 -38.21
C PRO A 307 -26.57 0.34 -38.69
N THR A 308 -25.73 -0.10 -37.75
CA THR A 308 -24.70 -1.09 -38.00
C THR A 308 -25.34 -2.42 -38.38
N PRO A 309 -24.81 -3.15 -39.40
CA PRO A 309 -25.30 -4.48 -39.71
C PRO A 309 -25.16 -5.40 -38.48
N PRO A 310 -26.08 -6.35 -38.27
CA PRO A 310 -26.02 -7.27 -37.15
C PRO A 310 -24.69 -8.05 -37.18
N PRO A 311 -24.07 -8.29 -36.01
CA PRO A 311 -22.85 -9.09 -35.95
C PRO A 311 -23.10 -10.51 -36.47
N PRO A 312 -22.10 -11.14 -37.09
CA PRO A 312 -22.22 -12.54 -37.49
C PRO A 312 -22.48 -13.42 -36.25
N PRO A 313 -23.19 -14.55 -36.41
CA PRO A 313 -23.43 -15.47 -35.30
C PRO A 313 -22.08 -15.94 -34.73
N PRO A 314 -22.00 -16.13 -33.39
CA PRO A 314 -20.77 -16.63 -32.77
C PRO A 314 -20.41 -18.01 -33.34
N PRO A 315 -19.10 -18.32 -33.45
CA PRO A 315 -18.68 -19.65 -33.86
C PRO A 315 -19.19 -20.70 -32.85
N PRO A 316 -19.46 -21.94 -33.29
CA PRO A 316 -19.86 -23.01 -32.40
C PRO A 316 -18.78 -23.22 -31.31
N PRO A 317 -19.18 -23.61 -30.08
CA PRO A 317 -18.22 -23.87 -29.02
C PRO A 317 -17.24 -24.98 -29.45
N PRO A 318 -15.98 -24.90 -29.02
CA PRO A 318 -15.02 -25.96 -29.28
C PRO A 318 -15.51 -27.29 -28.68
N PRO A 319 -15.16 -28.44 -29.28
CA PRO A 319 -15.50 -29.73 -28.71
C PRO A 319 -14.91 -29.85 -27.29
N PRO A 320 -15.57 -30.57 -26.38
CA PRO A 320 -15.04 -30.79 -25.04
C PRO A 320 -13.65 -31.45 -25.12
N PRO A 321 -12.73 -31.12 -24.20
CA PRO A 321 -11.43 -31.77 -24.16
C PRO A 321 -11.60 -33.28 -23.97
N PRO A 322 -10.69 -34.11 -24.53
CA PRO A 322 -10.70 -35.54 -24.29
C PRO A 322 -10.60 -35.82 -22.78
N PRO A 323 -11.23 -36.91 -22.30
CA PRO A 323 -11.12 -37.28 -20.89
C PRO A 323 -9.65 -37.49 -20.51
N PRO A 324 -9.27 -37.15 -19.26
CA PRO A 324 -7.90 -37.37 -18.80
C PRO A 324 -7.54 -38.86 -18.90
N PRO A 325 -6.27 -39.19 -19.20
CA PRO A 325 -5.83 -40.57 -19.21
C PRO A 325 -6.08 -41.22 -17.83
N PRO A 326 -6.36 -42.52 -17.77
CA PRO A 326 -6.51 -43.22 -16.50
C PRO A 326 -5.23 -43.07 -15.66
N PRO A 327 -5.36 -42.99 -14.32
CA PRO A 327 -4.20 -42.90 -13.46
C PRO A 327 -3.27 -44.11 -13.69
N PRO A 328 -1.94 -43.92 -13.57
CA PRO A 328 -1.00 -45.03 -13.68
C PRO A 328 -1.32 -46.10 -12.61
N PRO A 329 -1.10 -47.39 -12.91
CA PRO A 329 -1.29 -48.44 -11.93
C PRO A 329 -0.40 -48.17 -10.69
N PRO A 330 -0.86 -48.55 -9.49
CA PRO A 330 -0.06 -48.38 -8.28
C PRO A 330 1.28 -49.11 -8.44
N PRO A 331 2.37 -48.58 -7.86
CA PRO A 331 3.66 -49.24 -7.90
C PRO A 331 3.56 -50.63 -7.26
N PRO A 332 4.32 -51.62 -7.74
CA PRO A 332 4.35 -52.94 -7.14
C PRO A 332 4.76 -52.83 -5.66
N PRO A 333 4.24 -53.70 -4.79
CA PRO A 333 4.63 -53.71 -3.39
C PRO A 333 6.15 -53.93 -3.27
N PRO A 334 6.80 -53.32 -2.27
CA PRO A 334 8.23 -53.51 -2.05
C PRO A 334 8.54 -55.00 -1.81
N PRO A 335 9.70 -55.49 -2.26
CA PRO A 335 10.11 -56.86 -2.00
C PRO A 335 10.18 -57.12 -0.49
N PRO A 336 9.85 -58.33 -0.03
CA PRO A 336 9.96 -58.68 1.38
C PRO A 336 11.41 -58.48 1.86
N PRO A 337 11.61 -58.05 3.12
CA PRO A 337 12.94 -57.87 3.68
C PRO A 337 13.72 -59.20 3.62
N PRO A 338 15.04 -59.16 3.39
CA PRO A 338 15.87 -60.36 3.40
C PRO A 338 15.79 -61.05 4.77
N PRO A 339 15.84 -62.39 4.81
CA PRO A 339 15.85 -63.12 6.07
C PRO A 339 17.05 -62.69 6.94
N PRO A 340 16.90 -62.65 8.27
CA PRO A 340 18.00 -62.30 9.16
C PRO A 340 19.17 -63.28 8.97
N PRO A 341 20.43 -62.80 9.11
CA PRO A 341 21.60 -63.67 9.01
C PRO A 341 21.53 -64.78 10.08
N PRO A 342 22.03 -65.99 9.78
CA PRO A 342 22.07 -67.06 10.77
C PRO A 342 22.90 -66.64 12.00
N PRO A 343 22.52 -67.10 13.19
CA PRO A 343 23.28 -66.78 14.41
C PRO A 343 24.73 -67.28 14.29
N PRO A 344 25.70 -66.56 14.87
CA PRO A 344 27.09 -66.96 14.85
C PRO A 344 27.26 -68.34 15.51
N PRO A 345 28.19 -69.18 15.01
CA PRO A 345 28.46 -70.47 15.62
C PRO A 345 28.90 -70.28 17.09
N PRO A 346 28.53 -71.22 17.98
CA PRO A 346 28.92 -71.14 19.38
C PRO A 346 30.47 -71.16 19.50
N PRO A 347 31.04 -70.45 20.49
CA PRO A 347 32.47 -70.43 20.71
C PRO A 347 32.99 -71.86 21.01
N PRO A 348 34.21 -72.19 20.56
CA PRO A 348 34.81 -73.49 20.85
C PRO A 348 34.94 -73.70 22.37
N PRO A 349 34.78 -74.93 22.86
CA PRO A 349 34.92 -75.23 24.28
C PRO A 349 36.34 -74.88 24.76
N PRO A 350 36.47 -74.39 26.01
CA PRO A 350 37.79 -74.06 26.57
C PRO A 350 38.66 -75.33 26.64
N PRO A 351 39.98 -75.21 26.43
CA PRO A 351 40.89 -76.34 26.52
C PRO A 351 40.86 -76.95 27.93
N PRO A 352 41.03 -78.28 28.06
CA PRO A 352 40.98 -78.95 29.35
C PRO A 352 42.09 -78.43 30.27
N LEU A 353 41.70 -78.08 31.49
CA LEU A 353 42.62 -77.70 32.57
C LEU A 353 43.49 -78.91 32.94
N THR A 354 44.75 -78.91 32.54
CA THR A 354 45.76 -79.82 33.10
C THR A 354 46.07 -79.38 34.54
N ARG A 355 45.66 -80.19 35.50
CA ARG A 355 46.13 -80.12 36.89
C ARG A 355 47.57 -80.64 36.95
N THR A 356 48.48 -79.79 37.42
CA THR A 356 49.81 -80.02 38.05
C THR A 356 50.66 -81.17 37.54
#